data_AF-A0A1H7PZ03-F1
#
_entry.id   AF-A0A1H7PZ03-F1
#
_cell.length_a   1.000
_cell.length_b   1.000
_cell.length_c   1.000
_cell.angle_alpha   90.00
_cell.angle_beta   90.00
_cell.angle_gamma   90.00
#
_symmetry.space_group_name_H-M   'P 1'
#
loop_
_entity.id
_entity.type
_entity.pdbx_description
1 polymer ?
#
loop_
_entity_poly.entity_id
_entity_poly.type
_entity_poly.pdbx_seq_one_letter_code
_entity_poly.pdbx_strand_id
1 'polypeptide(L)'
;MDTAALHTYLHALTHLKRAPTRYGTAPHKPVLMLTLMELVEKGIVLDNRFEANAELVGTFLENWQLLVTTPHQADFTQPFYCLQSDKADGESFWHQQTKPGCQISALPSSKTL
;
A
#
# COMPACT_ATOMS: atom_id res chain seq x y z
N MET A 1 10.32 -8.45 22.34
CA MET A 1 9.74 -8.35 20.98
C MET A 1 9.26 -9.73 20.59
N ASP A 2 8.03 -9.85 20.10
CA ASP A 2 7.52 -11.12 19.58
C ASP A 2 8.16 -11.40 18.22
N THR A 3 9.13 -12.33 18.21
CA THR A 3 9.88 -12.70 17.01
C THR A 3 9.02 -13.45 15.99
N ALA A 4 7.98 -14.16 16.44
CA ALA A 4 7.09 -14.89 15.55
C ALA A 4 6.24 -13.91 14.72
N ALA A 5 5.64 -12.91 15.38
CA ALA A 5 4.90 -11.86 14.70
C ALA A 5 5.78 -11.12 13.67
N LEU A 6 7.01 -10.76 14.04
CA LEU A 6 7.94 -10.10 13.12
C LEU A 6 8.23 -10.94 11.87
N HIS A 7 8.52 -12.25 12.04
CA HIS A 7 8.74 -13.14 10.89
C HIS A 7 7.52 -13.25 9.99
N THR A 8 6.32 -13.37 10.57
CA THR A 8 5.06 -13.40 9.84
C THR A 8 4.87 -12.15 8.97
N TYR A 9 5.05 -10.96 9.55
CA TYR A 9 4.88 -9.71 8.81
C TYR A 9 6.00 -9.51 7.77
N LEU A 10 7.26 -9.80 8.09
CA LEU A 10 8.34 -9.73 7.11
C LEU A 10 8.07 -10.60 5.89
N HIS A 11 7.59 -11.84 6.10
CA HIS A 11 7.19 -12.72 5.01
C HIS A 11 6.06 -12.12 4.18
N ALA A 12 4.98 -11.64 4.82
CA ALA A 12 3.84 -11.04 4.11
C ALA A 12 4.24 -9.80 3.29
N LEU A 13 5.06 -8.91 3.85
CA LEU A 13 5.45 -7.64 3.21
C LEU A 13 6.46 -7.83 2.07
N THR A 14 7.26 -8.89 2.11
CA THR A 14 8.17 -9.26 1.01
C THR A 14 7.46 -10.01 -0.13
N HIS A 15 6.25 -10.53 0.12
CA HIS A 15 5.47 -11.34 -0.82
C HIS A 15 4.12 -10.71 -1.21
N LEU A 16 4.03 -9.37 -1.16
CA LEU A 16 2.82 -8.66 -1.57
C LEU A 16 2.38 -9.06 -2.99
N LYS A 17 1.08 -9.32 -3.16
CA LYS A 17 0.50 -9.66 -4.46
C LYS A 17 0.50 -8.44 -5.37
N ARG A 18 1.32 -8.48 -6.42
CA ARG A 18 1.45 -7.38 -7.41
C ARG A 18 0.82 -7.79 -8.74
N ALA A 19 0.05 -6.89 -9.34
CA ALA A 19 -0.52 -7.13 -10.66
C ALA A 19 0.58 -7.19 -11.73
N PRO A 20 0.50 -8.11 -12.71
CA PRO A 20 1.37 -8.09 -13.87
C PRO A 20 0.99 -6.91 -14.79
N THR A 21 1.99 -6.23 -15.33
CA THR A 21 1.83 -5.15 -16.31
C THR A 21 2.80 -5.36 -17.47
N ARG A 22 2.63 -4.59 -18.54
CA ARG A 22 3.58 -4.55 -19.67
C ARG A 22 4.99 -4.07 -19.29
N TYR A 23 5.17 -3.51 -18.09
CA TYR A 23 6.44 -3.00 -17.57
C TYR A 23 7.00 -3.86 -16.42
N GLY A 24 6.45 -5.06 -16.21
CA GLY A 24 6.79 -5.94 -15.10
C GLY A 24 5.72 -5.94 -14.01
N THR A 25 6.09 -6.24 -12.77
CA THR A 25 5.13 -6.25 -11.66
C THR A 25 4.87 -4.83 -11.14
N ALA A 26 3.61 -4.53 -10.87
CA ALA A 26 3.17 -3.20 -10.43
C ALA A 26 3.83 -2.80 -9.08
N PRO A 27 4.52 -1.63 -9.00
CA PRO A 27 5.31 -1.26 -7.82
C PRO A 27 4.51 -0.59 -6.69
N HIS A 28 3.23 -0.25 -6.93
CA HIS A 28 2.44 0.61 -6.04
C HIS A 28 2.35 0.13 -4.59
N LYS A 29 2.10 -1.17 -4.37
CA LYS A 29 1.97 -1.72 -3.01
C LYS A 29 3.28 -1.64 -2.22
N PRO A 30 4.43 -2.12 -2.75
CA PRO A 30 5.72 -1.92 -2.09
C PRO A 30 6.04 -0.46 -1.76
N VAL A 31 5.84 0.46 -2.72
CA VAL A 31 6.13 1.88 -2.50
C VAL A 31 5.25 2.47 -1.40
N LEU A 32 3.95 2.13 -1.39
CA LEU A 32 3.06 2.53 -0.31
C LEU A 32 3.55 1.99 1.03
N MET A 33 3.92 0.71 1.14
CA MET A 33 4.37 0.14 2.42
C MET A 33 5.61 0.84 2.98
N LEU A 34 6.59 1.13 2.12
CA LEU A 34 7.79 1.87 2.51
C LEU A 34 7.45 3.29 2.97
N THR A 35 6.52 3.95 2.28
CA THR A 35 6.03 5.27 2.66
C THR A 35 5.41 5.25 4.06
N LEU A 36 4.59 4.26 4.38
CA LEU A 36 3.96 4.15 5.71
C LEU A 36 5.01 3.91 6.81
N MET A 37 6.01 3.07 6.53
CA MET A 37 7.12 2.83 7.46
C MET A 37 7.92 4.10 7.72
N GLU A 38 8.21 4.88 6.67
CA GLU A 38 8.93 6.15 6.79
C GLU A 38 8.15 7.18 7.63
N LEU A 39 6.83 7.29 7.44
CA LEU A 39 6.00 8.20 8.25
C LEU A 39 5.97 7.81 9.72
N VAL A 40 5.97 6.51 10.02
CA VAL A 40 6.07 6.01 11.40
C VAL A 40 7.46 6.30 11.97
N GLU A 41 8.53 6.05 11.22
CA GLU A 41 9.91 6.31 11.64
C GLU A 41 10.15 7.80 11.92
N LYS A 42 9.58 8.69 11.09
CA LYS A 42 9.62 10.16 11.29
C LYS A 42 8.75 10.64 12.45
N GLY A 43 7.94 9.77 13.07
CA GLY A 43 7.00 10.15 14.13
C GLY A 43 5.83 11.02 13.65
N ILE A 44 5.56 11.05 12.34
CA ILE A 44 4.42 11.78 11.76
C ILE A 44 3.12 11.02 12.03
N VAL A 45 3.18 9.69 11.94
CA VAL A 45 2.06 8.82 12.28
C VAL A 45 2.41 8.05 13.56
N LEU A 46 1.66 8.35 14.62
CA LEU A 46 1.88 7.80 15.95
C LEU A 46 0.96 6.62 16.27
N ASP A 47 -0.18 6.56 15.60
CA ASP A 47 -1.20 5.52 15.78
C ASP A 47 -1.26 4.63 14.54
N ASN A 48 -1.83 3.42 14.68
CA ASN A 48 -2.06 2.50 13.55
C ASN A 48 -3.22 2.97 12.65
N ARG A 49 -3.15 4.20 12.16
CA ARG A 49 -4.15 4.85 11.34
C ARG A 49 -3.51 5.88 10.42
N PHE A 50 -3.69 5.65 9.12
CA PHE A 50 -3.16 6.53 8.08
C PHE A 50 -4.32 7.22 7.36
N GLU A 51 -4.33 8.55 7.39
CA GLU A 51 -5.25 9.33 6.56
C GLU A 51 -4.61 9.59 5.20
N ALA A 52 -5.40 9.52 4.12
CA ALA A 52 -5.02 9.99 2.80
C ALA A 52 -4.96 11.54 2.76
N ASN A 53 -3.97 12.10 3.46
CA ASN A 53 -3.70 13.52 3.56
C ASN A 53 -2.53 13.93 2.64
N ALA A 54 -2.26 15.23 2.55
CA ALA A 54 -1.20 15.77 1.70
C ALA A 54 0.19 15.22 2.08
N GLU A 55 0.45 14.99 3.36
CA GLU A 55 1.72 14.46 3.88
C GLU A 55 2.00 13.05 3.35
N LEU A 56 1.02 12.15 3.46
CA LEU A 56 1.14 10.79 2.96
C LEU A 56 1.24 10.74 1.44
N VAL A 57 0.47 11.56 0.73
CA VAL A 57 0.53 11.64 -0.74
C VAL A 57 1.89 12.17 -1.19
N GLY A 58 2.39 13.24 -0.56
CA GLY A 58 3.70 13.83 -0.87
C GLY A 58 4.83 12.83 -0.67
N THR A 59 4.88 12.20 0.51
CA THR A 59 5.90 11.19 0.83
C THR A 59 5.84 9.99 -0.14
N PHE A 60 4.63 9.57 -0.54
CA PHE A 60 4.49 8.51 -1.55
C PHE A 60 5.06 8.92 -2.90
N LEU A 61 4.79 10.15 -3.37
CA LEU A 61 5.28 10.63 -4.65
C LEU A 61 6.80 10.81 -4.65
N GLU A 62 7.39 11.26 -3.54
CA GLU A 62 8.84 11.33 -3.36
C GLU A 62 9.49 9.95 -3.43
N ASN A 63 8.96 8.98 -2.65
CA ASN A 63 9.42 7.59 -2.70
C ASN A 63 9.21 6.96 -4.07
N TRP A 64 8.13 7.27 -4.75
CA TRP A 64 7.88 6.79 -6.11
C TRP A 64 8.97 7.28 -7.06
N GLN A 65 9.27 8.58 -7.06
CA GLN A 65 10.31 9.15 -7.91
C GLN A 65 11.69 8.56 -7.62
N LEU A 66 11.97 8.25 -6.36
CA LEU A 66 13.24 7.65 -5.93
C LEU A 66 13.37 6.18 -6.34
N LEU A 67 12.30 5.39 -6.21
CA LEU A 67 12.36 3.93 -6.26
C LEU A 67 11.86 3.33 -7.58
N VAL A 68 10.99 4.04 -8.32
CA VAL A 68 10.35 3.51 -9.53
C VAL A 68 11.04 4.03 -10.78
N THR A 69 11.88 3.18 -11.37
CA THR A 69 12.61 3.46 -12.62
C THR A 69 11.87 3.01 -13.87
N THR A 70 10.69 2.43 -13.72
CA THR A 70 9.86 1.89 -14.82
C THR A 70 8.76 2.89 -15.22
N PRO A 71 8.19 2.80 -16.43
CA PRO A 71 7.17 3.74 -16.91
C PRO A 71 5.78 3.64 -16.25
N HIS A 72 5.68 3.09 -15.04
CA HIS A 72 4.44 3.05 -14.29
C HIS A 72 4.04 4.48 -13.85
N GLN A 73 2.72 4.73 -13.78
CA GLN A 73 2.20 6.00 -13.26
C GLN A 73 2.05 5.94 -11.75
N ALA A 74 2.36 7.03 -11.05
CA ALA A 74 2.25 7.15 -9.60
C ALA A 74 0.80 7.33 -9.14
N ASP A 75 -0.09 6.38 -9.46
CA ASP A 75 -1.46 6.39 -8.97
C ASP A 75 -1.49 5.92 -7.50
N PHE A 76 -1.74 6.89 -6.62
CA PHE A 76 -1.84 6.70 -5.17
C PHE A 76 -3.18 6.07 -4.74
N THR A 77 -4.23 6.11 -5.56
CA THR A 77 -5.57 5.65 -5.16
C THR A 77 -5.71 4.13 -5.16
N GLN A 78 -5.12 3.46 -6.15
CA GLN A 78 -5.18 2.01 -6.29
C GLN A 78 -4.60 1.19 -5.11
N PRO A 79 -3.38 1.47 -4.60
CA PRO A 79 -2.74 0.57 -3.65
C PRO A 79 -3.52 0.41 -2.34
N PHE A 80 -4.29 1.43 -1.91
CA PHE A 80 -5.16 1.31 -0.75
C PHE A 80 -6.13 0.15 -0.90
N TYR A 81 -6.78 0.02 -2.06
CA TYR A 81 -7.79 -1.02 -2.31
C TYR A 81 -7.16 -2.38 -2.50
N CYS A 82 -6.06 -2.45 -3.25
CA CYS A 82 -5.47 -3.74 -3.59
C CYS A 82 -4.80 -4.43 -2.39
N LEU A 83 -4.34 -3.69 -1.38
CA LEU A 83 -3.71 -4.25 -0.16
C LEU A 83 -4.67 -5.08 0.70
N GLN A 84 -5.99 -4.86 0.60
CA GLN A 84 -6.99 -5.64 1.36
C GLN A 84 -6.95 -7.15 1.09
N SER A 85 -6.34 -7.56 -0.03
CA SER A 85 -6.23 -8.96 -0.44
C SER A 85 -4.95 -9.66 0.05
N ASP A 86 -4.03 -8.91 0.66
CA ASP A 86 -2.80 -9.41 1.24
C ASP A 86 -3.03 -9.83 2.70
N LYS A 87 -2.31 -10.88 3.12
CA LYS A 87 -2.55 -11.55 4.40
C LYS A 87 -1.24 -11.85 5.11
N ALA A 88 -1.29 -11.79 6.43
CA ALA A 88 -0.26 -12.23 7.35
C ALA A 88 -0.89 -13.34 8.22
N ASP A 89 -0.28 -14.53 8.23
CA ASP A 89 -0.80 -15.73 8.92
C ASP A 89 -2.29 -16.04 8.64
N GLY A 90 -2.71 -15.89 7.38
CA GLY A 90 -4.10 -16.15 6.97
C GLY A 90 -5.10 -15.02 7.24
N GLU A 91 -4.71 -14.00 8.00
CA GLU A 91 -5.51 -12.84 8.36
C GLU A 91 -5.15 -11.60 7.53
N SER A 92 -6.13 -10.74 7.23
CA SER A 92 -5.84 -9.46 6.55
C SER A 92 -5.12 -8.54 7.52
N PHE A 93 -4.02 -7.92 7.09
CA PHE A 93 -3.33 -6.90 7.88
C PHE A 93 -3.71 -5.47 7.49
N TRP A 94 -4.47 -5.31 6.40
CA TRP A 94 -4.87 -4.00 5.89
C TRP A 94 -6.37 -3.80 6.05
N HIS A 95 -6.76 -2.72 6.72
CA HIS A 95 -8.15 -2.38 6.99
C HIS A 95 -8.43 -0.95 6.55
N GLN A 96 -9.33 -0.79 5.59
CA GLN A 96 -9.77 0.52 5.15
C GLN A 96 -10.97 0.99 5.98
N GLN A 97 -10.96 2.28 6.31
CA GLN A 97 -12.12 2.96 6.88
C GLN A 97 -12.51 4.10 5.95
N THR A 98 -13.76 4.15 5.53
CA THR A 98 -14.30 5.32 4.83
C THR A 98 -14.58 6.42 5.83
N LYS A 99 -14.32 7.67 5.45
CA LYS A 99 -14.90 8.81 6.16
C LYS A 99 -16.43 8.74 5.96
N PRO A 100 -17.25 8.90 7.02
CA PRO A 100 -18.70 8.91 6.90
C PRO A 100 -19.15 9.88 5.80
N GLY A 101 -19.97 9.40 4.85
CA GLY A 101 -20.41 10.19 3.68
C GLY A 101 -19.57 10.02 2.41
N CYS A 102 -18.42 9.34 2.46
CA CYS A 102 -17.64 8.95 1.29
C CYS A 102 -17.92 7.49 0.93
N GLN A 103 -18.53 7.23 -0.23
CA GLN A 103 -18.71 5.86 -0.74
C GLN A 103 -17.42 5.36 -1.42
N ILE A 104 -17.07 4.11 -1.19
CA ILE A 104 -16.06 3.41 -1.99
C ILE A 104 -16.71 3.09 -3.33
N SER A 105 -16.34 3.80 -4.40
CA SER A 105 -16.54 3.26 -5.73
C SER A 105 -15.54 2.12 -5.91
N ALA A 106 -16.00 0.88 -5.87
CA ALA A 106 -15.21 -0.24 -6.34
C ALA A 106 -14.73 0.09 -7.76
N LEU A 107 -13.42 0.04 -8.00
CA LEU A 107 -12.92 0.11 -9.38
C LEU A 107 -13.66 -0.97 -10.18
N PRO A 108 -14.26 -0.63 -11.34
CA PRO A 108 -14.83 -1.66 -12.19
C PRO A 108 -13.71 -2.65 -12.51
N SER A 109 -13.94 -3.92 -12.20
CA SER A 109 -13.10 -5.00 -12.71
C SER A 109 -13.12 -4.86 -14.23
N SER A 110 -12.04 -4.38 -14.83
CA SER A 110 -11.87 -4.39 -16.28
C SER A 110 -11.73 -5.86 -16.71
N LYS A 111 -12.87 -6.54 -16.82
CA LYS A 111 -13.05 -7.74 -17.63
C LYS A 111 -13.46 -7.30 -19.02
N THR A 112 -12.51 -7.04 -19.90
CA THR A 112 -12.71 -6.92 -21.36
C THR A 112 -11.29 -6.88 -21.97
N LEU A 113 -10.83 -7.72 -22.89
CA LEU A 113 -11.35 -8.80 -23.74
C LEU A 113 -10.18 -9.78 -23.95
#